data_AF-A0A2N3FAT4-F1
#
_entry.id   AF-A0A2N3FAT4-F1
#
_cell.length_a   1.000
_cell.length_b   1.000
_cell.length_c   1.000
_cell.angle_alpha   90.00
_cell.angle_beta   90.00
_cell.angle_gamma   90.00
#
_symmetry.space_group_name_H-M   'P 1'
#
loop_
_entity.id
_entity.type
_entity.pdbx_description
1 polymer ?
#
loop_
_entity_poly.entity_id
_entity_poly.type
_entity_poly.pdbx_seq_one_letter_code
_entity_poly.pdbx_strand_id
1 'polypeptide(L)'
;MLRIVWIRELAAAAPQARPWAATAAALMVGRLVLVDSSQPSSRLRRLVRPLIGDAWAEAADVAQLRVALPVTLRSVLDGIDRPTDLWRAEVRAVAQVEDDGFGLLRTAMPGPSVVLGAIAVLAIDAWRVRAALAAAEAGGGSEVLDAVA
;
A
#
# COMPACT_ATOMS: atom_id res chain seq x y z
N MET A 1 -8.20 10.16 2.47
CA MET A 1 -9.10 9.54 3.47
C MET A 1 -9.98 8.43 2.91
N LEU A 2 -10.61 8.57 1.73
CA LEU A 2 -11.45 7.50 1.16
C LEU A 2 -10.71 6.17 0.98
N ARG A 3 -9.44 6.21 0.50
CA ARG A 3 -8.59 5.03 0.32
C ARG A 3 -8.47 4.17 1.59
N ILE A 4 -8.20 4.78 2.76
CA ILE A 4 -8.01 4.00 4.00
C ILE A 4 -9.31 3.41 4.53
N VAL A 5 -10.44 4.10 4.34
CA VAL A 5 -11.77 3.57 4.70
C VAL A 5 -12.07 2.36 3.83
N TRP A 6 -11.93 2.49 2.51
CA TRP A 6 -12.20 1.39 1.58
C TRP A 6 -11.31 0.18 1.82
N ILE A 7 -10.01 0.39 2.04
CA ILE A 7 -9.05 -0.69 2.32
C ILE A 7 -9.38 -1.40 3.63
N ARG A 8 -9.83 -0.67 4.66
CA ARG A 8 -10.26 -1.27 5.92
C ARG A 8 -11.53 -2.12 5.74
N GLU A 9 -12.51 -1.62 5.00
CA GLU A 9 -13.73 -2.38 4.69
C GLU A 9 -13.40 -3.65 3.88
N LEU A 10 -12.49 -3.56 2.91
CA LEU A 10 -12.00 -4.72 2.17
C LEU A 10 -11.37 -5.76 3.10
N ALA A 11 -10.51 -5.35 4.03
CA ALA A 11 -9.89 -6.25 5.01
C ALA A 11 -10.89 -6.86 5.99
N ALA A 12 -12.02 -6.18 6.27
CA ALA A 12 -13.09 -6.70 7.10
C ALA A 12 -13.94 -7.73 6.34
N ALA A 13 -14.21 -7.49 5.06
CA ALA A 13 -14.99 -8.38 4.19
C ALA A 13 -14.18 -9.60 3.72
N ALA A 14 -12.88 -9.46 3.53
CA ALA A 14 -11.99 -10.48 3.01
C ALA A 14 -10.69 -10.56 3.86
N PRO A 15 -10.60 -11.52 4.79
CA PRO A 15 -9.42 -11.67 5.64
C PRO A 15 -8.09 -11.83 4.88
N GLN A 16 -8.14 -12.42 3.67
CA GLN A 16 -6.99 -12.58 2.79
C GLN A 16 -6.40 -11.23 2.32
N ALA A 17 -7.20 -10.16 2.30
CA ALA A 17 -6.75 -8.83 1.92
C ALA A 17 -6.11 -8.05 3.09
N ARG A 18 -6.15 -8.59 4.32
CA ARG A 18 -5.62 -7.90 5.51
C ARG A 18 -4.14 -7.55 5.41
N PRO A 19 -3.24 -8.41 4.88
CA PRO A 19 -1.84 -8.05 4.67
C PRO A 19 -1.69 -6.87 3.71
N TRP A 20 -2.44 -6.85 2.60
CA TRP A 20 -2.44 -5.74 1.63
C TRP A 20 -2.89 -4.43 2.28
N ALA A 21 -3.94 -4.51 3.09
CA ALA A 21 -4.49 -3.37 3.81
C ALA A 21 -3.51 -2.79 4.82
N ALA A 22 -2.82 -3.66 5.56
CA ALA A 22 -1.81 -3.26 6.54
C ALA A 22 -0.59 -2.63 5.85
N THR A 23 -0.11 -3.19 4.74
CA THR A 23 0.96 -2.62 3.93
C THR A 23 0.59 -1.25 3.36
N ALA A 24 -0.62 -1.11 2.80
CA ALA A 24 -1.10 0.18 2.30
C ALA A 24 -1.25 1.24 3.41
N ALA A 25 -1.68 0.83 4.61
CA ALA A 25 -1.74 1.72 5.77
C ALA A 25 -0.34 2.16 6.21
N ALA A 26 0.64 1.24 6.25
CA ALA A 26 2.03 1.53 6.57
C ALA A 26 2.65 2.54 5.58
N LEU A 27 2.45 2.35 4.27
CA LEU A 27 2.92 3.30 3.26
C LEU A 27 2.23 4.67 3.35
N MET A 28 0.93 4.69 3.70
CA MET A 28 0.19 5.94 3.88
C MET A 28 0.73 6.75 5.06
N VAL A 29 1.01 6.11 6.20
CA VAL A 29 1.60 6.82 7.35
C VAL A 29 3.08 7.17 7.09
N GLY A 30 3.81 6.35 6.34
CA GLY A 30 5.16 6.67 5.87
C GLY A 30 5.19 7.95 5.05
N ARG A 31 4.24 8.11 4.12
CA ARG A 31 4.08 9.35 3.35
C ARG A 31 3.76 10.56 4.25
N LEU A 32 2.87 10.39 5.22
CA LEU A 32 2.51 11.46 6.16
C LEU A 32 3.74 11.98 6.92
N VAL A 33 4.60 11.07 7.40
CA VAL A 33 5.83 11.41 8.12
C VAL A 33 6.89 12.03 7.20
N LEU A 34 7.08 11.48 6.00
CA LEU A 34 8.12 11.92 5.07
C LEU A 34 7.82 13.21 4.30
N VAL A 35 6.56 13.43 3.96
CA VAL A 35 6.16 14.49 3.02
C VAL A 35 5.42 15.60 3.75
N ASP A 36 4.44 15.24 4.57
CA ASP A 36 3.53 16.21 5.16
C ASP A 36 4.06 16.77 6.49
N SER A 37 4.99 16.06 7.16
CA SER A 37 5.56 16.40 8.47
C SER A 37 4.52 16.87 9.49
N SER A 38 3.31 16.32 9.40
CA SER A 38 2.12 16.81 10.11
C SER A 38 1.65 15.79 11.13
N GLN A 39 1.08 16.29 12.23
CA GLN A 39 0.52 15.41 13.26
C GLN A 39 -0.69 14.64 12.71
N PRO A 40 -0.74 13.32 12.90
CA PRO A 40 -1.85 12.52 12.39
C PRO A 40 -3.16 12.87 13.09
N SER A 41 -4.17 13.21 12.28
CA SER A 41 -5.53 13.47 12.79
C SER A 41 -6.07 12.29 13.61
N SER A 42 -6.87 12.57 14.63
CA SER A 42 -7.52 11.54 15.47
C SER A 42 -8.36 10.56 14.65
N ARG A 43 -8.95 11.03 13.55
CA ARG A 43 -9.70 10.17 12.60
C ARG A 43 -8.78 9.18 11.90
N LEU A 44 -7.63 9.62 11.40
CA LEU A 44 -6.66 8.74 10.76
C LEU A 44 -6.15 7.68 11.75
N ARG A 45 -5.76 8.09 12.97
CA ARG A 45 -5.34 7.19 14.05
C ARG A 45 -6.37 6.07 14.27
N ARG A 46 -7.65 6.41 14.44
CA ARG A 46 -8.73 5.42 14.60
C ARG A 46 -8.90 4.48 13.40
N LEU A 47 -8.68 4.96 12.18
CA LEU A 47 -8.88 4.16 10.97
C LEU A 47 -7.78 3.13 10.76
N VAL A 48 -6.52 3.50 11.03
CA VAL A 48 -5.36 2.62 10.81
C VAL A 48 -5.05 1.72 12.00
N ARG A 49 -5.50 2.07 13.22
CA ARG A 49 -5.23 1.30 14.45
C ARG A 49 -5.50 -0.20 14.34
N PRO A 50 -6.59 -0.69 13.71
CA PRO A 50 -6.83 -2.13 13.56
C PRO A 50 -5.83 -2.86 12.64
N LEU A 51 -5.12 -2.12 11.80
CA LEU A 51 -4.20 -2.63 10.78
C LEU A 51 -2.74 -2.60 11.26
N ILE A 52 -2.31 -1.49 11.87
CA ILE A 52 -0.89 -1.23 12.19
C ILE A 52 -0.65 -0.81 13.65
N GLY A 53 -1.70 -0.80 14.49
CA GLY A 53 -1.61 -0.32 15.86
C GLY A 53 -1.55 1.21 15.97
N ASP A 54 -1.11 1.71 17.13
CA ASP A 54 -1.13 3.14 17.46
C ASP A 54 0.27 3.72 17.72
N ALA A 55 1.28 2.87 17.91
CA ALA A 55 2.64 3.28 18.27
C ALA A 55 3.31 4.17 17.21
N TRP A 56 2.87 4.07 15.95
CA TRP A 56 3.39 4.87 14.83
C TRP A 56 3.10 6.37 14.96
N ALA A 57 2.10 6.75 15.75
CA ALA A 57 1.57 8.11 15.73
C ALA A 57 2.50 9.14 16.38
N GLU A 58 3.49 8.67 17.14
CA GLU A 58 4.54 9.47 17.79
C GLU A 58 5.88 9.42 17.03
N ALA A 59 5.93 8.73 15.89
CA ALA A 59 7.15 8.65 15.08
C ALA A 59 7.41 9.99 14.37
N ALA A 60 8.61 10.55 14.58
CA ALA A 60 9.05 11.80 13.96
C ALA A 60 9.81 11.60 12.64
N ASP A 61 10.26 10.38 12.38
CA ASP A 61 11.00 10.01 11.17
C ASP A 61 10.69 8.56 10.75
N VAL A 62 11.18 8.17 9.56
CA VAL A 62 10.92 6.83 8.99
C VAL A 62 11.57 5.72 9.81
N ALA A 63 12.71 5.97 10.44
CA ALA A 63 13.40 4.97 11.24
C ALA A 63 12.58 4.63 12.49
N GLN A 64 12.09 5.65 13.19
CA GLN A 64 11.17 5.51 14.32
C GLN A 64 9.86 4.85 13.90
N LEU A 65 9.31 5.27 12.74
CA LEU A 65 8.09 4.70 12.20
C LEU A 65 8.25 3.19 11.94
N ARG A 66 9.34 2.79 11.31
CA ARG A 66 9.65 1.38 11.04
C ARG A 66 9.75 0.56 12.32
N VAL A 67 10.34 1.09 13.39
CA VAL A 67 10.41 0.41 14.69
C VAL A 67 9.02 0.27 15.32
N ALA A 68 8.18 1.31 15.19
CA ALA A 68 6.83 1.36 15.75
C ALA A 68 5.80 0.48 15.01
N LEU A 69 6.09 0.07 13.77
CA LEU A 69 5.24 -0.86 13.03
C LEU A 69 5.30 -2.29 13.57
N PRO A 70 4.21 -3.07 13.41
CA PRO A 70 4.22 -4.52 13.58
C PRO A 70 5.39 -5.16 12.83
N VAL A 71 6.00 -6.20 13.42
CA VAL A 71 7.22 -6.83 12.88
C VAL A 71 7.08 -7.25 11.41
N THR A 72 5.92 -7.77 11.03
CA THR A 72 5.61 -8.21 9.65
C THR A 72 5.54 -7.07 8.64
N LEU A 73 5.40 -5.82 9.10
CA LEU A 73 5.27 -4.63 8.25
C LEU A 73 6.54 -3.79 8.22
N ARG A 74 7.57 -4.13 9.00
CA ARG A 74 8.81 -3.33 9.05
C ARG A 74 9.50 -3.28 7.71
N SER A 75 9.51 -4.41 7.00
CA SER A 75 10.13 -4.53 5.68
C SER A 75 9.46 -3.70 4.59
N VAL A 76 8.20 -3.29 4.80
CA VAL A 76 7.50 -2.38 3.89
C VAL A 76 8.26 -1.06 3.75
N LEU A 77 8.90 -0.60 4.82
CA LEU A 77 9.64 0.65 4.87
C LEU A 77 11.15 0.48 4.61
N ASP A 78 11.61 -0.70 4.22
CA ASP A 78 13.03 -0.92 3.95
C ASP A 78 13.49 -0.13 2.71
N GLY A 79 14.62 0.55 2.87
CA GLY A 79 15.24 1.40 1.83
C GLY A 79 14.47 2.69 1.55
N ILE A 80 13.63 3.16 2.48
CA ILE A 80 12.93 4.44 2.36
C ILE A 80 13.58 5.47 3.28
N ASP A 81 14.37 6.37 2.70
CA ASP A 81 14.97 7.49 3.44
C ASP A 81 14.46 8.85 2.93
N ARG A 82 14.06 8.91 1.65
CA ARG A 82 13.57 10.12 1.00
C ARG A 82 12.15 9.93 0.47
N PRO A 83 11.39 11.02 0.27
CA PRO A 83 10.08 10.96 -0.39
C PRO A 83 10.08 10.24 -1.73
N THR A 84 11.18 10.32 -2.50
CA THR A 84 11.35 9.63 -3.79
C THR A 84 11.40 8.10 -3.66
N ASP A 85 11.82 7.57 -2.51
CA ASP A 85 11.94 6.13 -2.29
C ASP A 85 10.59 5.47 -2.00
N LEU A 86 9.58 6.25 -1.59
CA LEU A 86 8.21 5.77 -1.37
C LEU A 86 7.61 5.14 -2.62
N TRP A 87 7.95 5.67 -3.80
CA TRP A 87 7.47 5.13 -5.06
C TRP A 87 7.89 3.67 -5.24
N ARG A 88 9.15 3.36 -4.98
CA ARG A 88 9.67 1.98 -5.08
C ARG A 88 8.97 1.04 -4.09
N ALA A 89 8.67 1.52 -2.89
CA ALA A 89 7.94 0.73 -1.91
C ALA A 89 6.48 0.51 -2.32
N GLU A 90 5.82 1.49 -2.93
CA GLU A 90 4.47 1.32 -3.49
C GLU A 90 4.47 0.31 -4.66
N VAL A 91 5.47 0.38 -5.55
CA VAL A 91 5.66 -0.61 -6.63
C VAL A 91 5.79 -2.02 -6.08
N ARG A 92 6.65 -2.24 -5.06
CA ARG A 92 6.79 -3.57 -4.41
C ARG A 92 5.49 -4.05 -3.77
N ALA A 93 4.76 -3.16 -3.11
CA ALA A 93 3.47 -3.50 -2.51
C ALA A 93 2.43 -3.89 -3.55
N VAL A 94 2.41 -3.20 -4.70
CA VAL A 94 1.54 -3.52 -5.83
C VAL A 94 1.89 -4.86 -6.46
N ALA A 95 3.18 -5.14 -6.68
CA ALA A 95 3.63 -6.43 -7.20
C ALA A 95 3.22 -7.59 -6.28
N GLN A 96 3.35 -7.43 -4.96
CA GLN A 96 2.90 -8.45 -4.00
C GLN A 96 1.38 -8.70 -4.09
N VAL A 97 0.57 -7.64 -4.22
CA VAL A 97 -0.89 -7.77 -4.36
C VAL A 97 -1.25 -8.50 -5.66
N GLU A 98 -0.50 -8.25 -6.73
CA GLU A 98 -0.69 -8.94 -8.00
C GLU A 98 -0.33 -10.42 -7.93
N ASP A 99 0.82 -10.76 -7.35
CA ASP A 99 1.26 -12.14 -7.14
C ASP A 99 0.24 -12.93 -6.32
N ASP A 100 -0.23 -12.34 -5.22
CA ASP A 100 -1.27 -12.91 -4.37
C ASP A 100 -2.61 -13.03 -5.14
N GLY A 101 -2.96 -12.01 -5.93
CA GLY A 101 -4.16 -11.99 -6.77
C GLY A 101 -4.18 -13.12 -7.79
N PHE A 102 -3.08 -13.31 -8.54
CA PHE A 102 -2.91 -14.44 -9.44
C PHE A 102 -2.86 -15.78 -8.69
N GLY A 103 -2.32 -15.81 -7.47
CA GLY A 103 -2.38 -16.97 -6.59
C GLY A 103 -3.82 -17.38 -6.29
N LEU A 104 -4.67 -16.42 -5.95
CA LEU A 104 -6.10 -16.64 -5.68
C LEU A 104 -6.87 -17.11 -6.92
N LEU A 105 -6.55 -16.59 -8.10
CA LEU A 105 -7.15 -17.01 -9.37
C LEU A 105 -6.81 -18.45 -9.77
N ARG A 106 -5.64 -18.95 -9.35
CA ARG A 106 -5.17 -20.31 -9.63
C ARG A 106 -5.79 -21.38 -8.71
N THR A 107 -6.68 -20.99 -7.81
CA THR A 107 -7.37 -21.95 -6.92
C THR A 107 -8.40 -22.78 -7.71
N ALA A 108 -8.47 -24.09 -7.42
CA ALA A 108 -9.21 -25.05 -8.24
C ALA A 108 -10.75 -24.96 -8.12
N MET A 109 -11.28 -24.17 -7.19
CA MET A 109 -12.71 -24.11 -6.89
C MET A 109 -13.23 -22.66 -6.97
N PRO A 110 -14.31 -22.41 -7.71
CA PRO A 110 -15.00 -21.12 -7.68
C PRO A 110 -15.42 -20.75 -6.26
N GLY A 111 -15.10 -19.53 -5.84
CA GLY A 111 -15.44 -19.04 -4.51
C GLY A 111 -15.04 -17.57 -4.29
N PRO A 112 -15.36 -16.98 -3.12
CA PRO A 112 -15.08 -15.58 -2.82
C PRO A 112 -13.61 -15.18 -3.01
N SER A 113 -12.68 -16.11 -2.79
CA SER A 113 -11.25 -15.92 -3.02
C SER A 113 -10.90 -15.64 -4.49
N VAL A 114 -11.55 -16.32 -5.45
CA VAL A 114 -11.35 -16.09 -6.88
C VAL A 114 -11.83 -14.69 -7.27
N VAL A 115 -12.98 -14.26 -6.74
CA VAL A 115 -13.52 -12.91 -6.96
C VAL A 115 -12.58 -11.86 -6.40
N LEU A 116 -12.06 -12.06 -5.19
CA LEU A 116 -11.06 -11.17 -4.60
C LEU A 116 -9.80 -11.09 -5.47
N GLY A 117 -9.30 -12.22 -5.98
CA GLY A 117 -8.15 -12.27 -6.88
C GLY A 117 -8.39 -11.48 -8.18
N ALA A 118 -9.56 -11.64 -8.80
CA ALA A 118 -9.94 -10.88 -9.98
C ALA A 118 -10.00 -9.36 -9.72
N ILE A 119 -10.60 -8.94 -8.60
CA ILE A 119 -10.65 -7.54 -8.19
C ILE A 119 -9.24 -7.00 -7.94
N ALA A 120 -8.36 -7.79 -7.33
CA ALA A 120 -6.99 -7.38 -7.03
C ALA A 120 -6.20 -7.09 -8.32
N VAL A 121 -6.25 -8.01 -9.30
CA VAL A 121 -5.57 -7.85 -10.61
C VAL A 121 -6.12 -6.61 -11.35
N LEU A 122 -7.45 -6.45 -11.42
CA LEU A 122 -8.06 -5.26 -12.03
C LEU A 122 -7.66 -3.95 -11.33
N ALA A 123 -7.52 -3.96 -10.01
CA ALA A 123 -7.06 -2.81 -9.25
C ALA A 123 -5.59 -2.46 -9.56
N ILE A 124 -4.76 -3.47 -9.82
CA ILE A 124 -3.36 -3.26 -10.24
C ILE A 124 -3.31 -2.67 -11.65
N ASP A 125 -4.14 -3.14 -12.58
CA ASP A 125 -4.21 -2.54 -13.92
C ASP A 125 -4.65 -1.07 -13.85
N ALA A 126 -5.65 -0.76 -13.02
CA ALA A 126 -6.07 0.62 -12.77
C ALA A 126 -4.94 1.46 -12.13
N TRP A 127 -4.12 0.86 -11.26
CA TRP A 127 -2.94 1.52 -10.69
C TRP A 127 -1.88 1.80 -11.77
N ARG A 128 -1.58 0.83 -12.65
CA ARG A 128 -0.61 1.00 -13.77
C ARG A 128 -1.03 2.12 -14.71
N VAL A 129 -2.31 2.18 -15.07
CA VAL A 129 -2.85 3.26 -15.92
C VAL A 129 -2.64 4.62 -15.25
N ARG A 130 -2.95 4.73 -13.95
CA ARG A 130 -2.72 5.97 -13.20
C ARG A 130 -1.23 6.33 -13.11
N ALA A 131 -0.35 5.34 -12.95
CA ALA A 131 1.09 5.54 -12.93
C ALA A 131 1.60 6.07 -14.28
N ALA A 132 1.17 5.46 -15.38
CA ALA A 132 1.51 5.89 -16.74
C ALA A 132 1.03 7.32 -17.03
N LEU A 133 -0.20 7.66 -16.62
CA LEU A 133 -0.73 9.03 -16.75
C LEU A 133 0.10 10.04 -15.95
N ALA A 134 0.46 9.73 -14.70
CA ALA A 134 1.31 10.60 -13.89
C ALA A 134 2.73 10.76 -14.48
N ALA A 135 3.29 9.71 -15.06
CA ALA A 135 4.59 9.77 -15.75
C ALA A 135 4.52 10.64 -17.00
N ALA A 136 3.45 10.52 -17.79
CA ALA A 136 3.22 11.34 -18.97
C ALA A 136 3.05 12.83 -18.60
N GLU A 137 2.33 13.13 -17.52
CA GLU A 137 2.18 14.51 -17.00
C GLU A 137 3.53 15.10 -16.55
N ALA A 138 4.39 14.28 -15.92
CA ALA A 138 5.72 14.70 -15.48
C ALA A 138 6.74 14.90 -16.63
N GLY A 139 6.32 14.72 -17.90
CA GLY A 139 7.19 14.86 -19.07
C GLY A 139 8.09 13.66 -19.33
N GLY A 140 7.81 12.51 -18.69
CA GLY A 140 8.56 11.27 -18.90
C GLY A 140 8.26 10.66 -20.26
N GLY A 141 9.24 10.69 -21.15
CA GLY A 141 9.29 9.80 -22.31
C GLY A 141 9.51 8.33 -21.90
N SER A 142 9.49 7.44 -22.89
CA SER A 142 9.51 5.95 -22.82
C SER A 142 10.38 5.31 -21.73
N GLU A 143 11.44 5.96 -21.24
CA GLU A 143 12.36 5.45 -20.22
C GLU A 143 11.71 5.28 -18.83
N VAL A 144 10.62 5.99 -18.51
CA VAL A 144 9.86 5.77 -17.26
C VAL A 144 8.92 4.56 -17.38
N LEU A 145 8.46 4.21 -18.58
CA LEU A 145 7.62 3.03 -18.82
C LEU A 145 8.38 1.72 -18.60
N ASP A 146 9.67 1.66 -18.95
CA ASP A 146 10.50 0.45 -18.79
C ASP A 146 10.79 0.10 -17.32
N ALA A 147 10.59 1.04 -16.38
CA ALA A 147 10.70 0.77 -14.95
C ALA A 147 9.43 0.14 -14.34
N VAL A 148 8.36 0.04 -15.12
CA VAL A 148 7.04 -0.50 -14.71
C VAL A 148 6.64 -1.75 -15.52
N ALA A 149 7.48 -2.17 -16.48
CA ALA A 149 7.29 -3.33 -17.36
C ALA A 149 7.93 -4.61 -16.79
#